data_AF-A0A1A8N418-F1
#
_entry.id   AF-A0A1A8N418-F1
#
_cell.length_a   1.000
_cell.length_b   1.000
_cell.length_c   1.000
_cell.angle_alpha   90.00
_cell.angle_beta   90.00
_cell.angle_gamma   90.00
#
_symmetry.space_group_name_H-M   'P 1'
#
loop_
_entity.id
_entity.type
_entity.pdbx_description
1 polymer ?
#
loop_
_entity_poly.entity_id
_entity_poly.type
_entity_poly.pdbx_seq_one_letter_code
_entity_poly.pdbx_strand_id
1 'polypeptide(L)'
;NNVFGDAPTPADSVSFLDILSDPIPEKHYKNSEDLSLWRSDKTSRGPLERGWRDGHEPIMCSYKRVWCSFEVFGFQSRTEGFVHKNIRDVLLVAHRQAVAWLDEWHG
;
A
#
# COMPACT_ATOMS: atom_id res chain seq x y z
N ASN A 1 0.23 6.15 17.40
CA ASN A 1 -0.91 5.39 17.95
C ASN A 1 -2.02 6.37 18.26
N ASN A 2 -3.17 6.27 17.58
CA ASN A 2 -4.26 7.26 17.52
C ASN A 2 -4.07 8.44 16.54
N VAL A 3 -3.76 8.13 15.27
CA VAL A 3 -3.66 9.15 14.21
C VAL A 3 -5.00 9.83 13.92
N PHE A 4 -6.12 9.15 14.17
CA PHE A 4 -7.47 9.64 13.84
C PHE A 4 -8.18 10.39 14.98
N GLY A 5 -7.58 10.46 16.17
CA GLY A 5 -8.11 11.21 17.31
C GLY A 5 -9.32 10.59 18.01
N ASP A 6 -9.72 9.38 17.64
CA ASP A 6 -10.90 8.69 18.17
C ASP A 6 -10.52 7.28 18.71
N ALA A 7 -11.51 6.39 18.81
CA ALA A 7 -11.29 5.04 19.32
C ALA A 7 -10.20 4.32 18.48
N PRO A 8 -9.14 3.80 19.12
CA PRO A 8 -8.09 3.09 18.39
C PRO A 8 -8.65 1.90 17.61
N THR A 9 -8.18 1.74 16.37
CA THR A 9 -8.42 0.52 15.62
C THR A 9 -7.80 -0.68 16.37
N PRO A 10 -8.53 -1.79 16.57
CA PRO A 10 -7.98 -3.00 17.17
C PRO A 10 -6.69 -3.43 16.47
N ALA A 11 -5.69 -3.87 17.24
CA ALA A 11 -4.35 -4.15 16.71
C ALA A 11 -4.36 -5.27 15.64
N ASP A 12 -5.22 -6.27 15.80
CA ASP A 12 -5.46 -7.35 14.85
C ASP A 12 -6.13 -6.90 13.53
N SER A 13 -6.73 -5.71 13.55
CA SER A 13 -7.37 -5.06 12.40
C SER A 13 -6.48 -4.02 11.72
N VAL A 14 -5.21 -3.87 12.17
CA VAL A 14 -4.22 -2.99 11.55
C VAL A 14 -3.40 -3.78 10.53
N SER A 15 -3.29 -3.24 9.32
CA SER A 15 -2.54 -3.86 8.23
C SER A 15 -1.43 -2.93 7.74
N PHE A 16 -0.18 -3.39 7.80
CA PHE A 16 0.94 -2.69 7.20
C PHE A 16 1.09 -3.13 5.75
N LEU A 17 1.29 -2.17 4.85
CA LEU A 17 1.58 -2.41 3.43
C LEU A 17 3.06 -2.17 3.18
N ASP A 18 3.73 -3.15 2.59
CA ASP A 18 5.08 -2.99 2.07
C ASP A 18 5.07 -2.98 0.54
N ILE A 19 5.31 -1.79 -0.03
CA ILE A 19 5.34 -1.58 -1.49
C ILE A 19 6.45 -2.36 -2.21
N LEU A 20 7.46 -2.86 -1.49
CA LEU A 20 8.50 -3.70 -2.09
C LEU A 20 8.08 -5.17 -2.05
N SER A 21 7.80 -5.69 -0.85
CA SER A 21 7.75 -7.13 -0.60
C SER A 21 6.36 -7.75 -0.58
N ASP A 22 5.30 -6.97 -0.33
CA ASP A 22 3.97 -7.56 -0.28
C ASP A 22 3.54 -8.03 -1.68
N PRO A 23 2.87 -9.20 -1.77
CA PRO A 23 2.42 -9.74 -3.04
C PRO A 23 1.28 -8.88 -3.61
N ILE A 24 1.31 -8.67 -4.92
CA ILE A 24 0.21 -8.10 -5.69
C ILE A 24 -0.38 -9.16 -6.61
N PRO A 25 -1.67 -9.05 -7.01
CA PRO A 25 -2.22 -9.92 -8.03
C PRO A 25 -1.39 -9.86 -9.31
N GLU A 26 -1.04 -11.02 -9.88
CA GLU A 26 -0.13 -11.15 -11.02
C GLU A 26 -0.55 -10.29 -12.23
N LYS A 27 -1.86 -10.18 -12.48
CA LYS A 27 -2.43 -9.32 -13.53
C LYS A 27 -2.07 -7.83 -13.40
N HIS A 28 -1.63 -7.38 -12.23
CA HIS A 28 -1.21 -6.01 -11.97
C HIS A 28 0.31 -5.84 -11.98
N TYR A 29 1.09 -6.92 -12.06
CA TYR A 29 2.54 -6.82 -12.12
C TYR A 29 2.99 -6.29 -13.48
N LYS A 30 3.86 -5.27 -13.43
CA LYS A 30 4.61 -4.77 -14.58
C LYS A 30 6.04 -4.57 -14.17
N ASN A 31 6.98 -5.00 -15.01
CA ASN A 31 8.41 -4.84 -14.73
C ASN A 31 8.81 -3.36 -14.53
N SER A 32 8.18 -2.43 -15.26
CA SER A 32 8.37 -0.99 -15.10
C SER A 32 7.86 -0.41 -13.78
N GLU A 33 7.03 -1.14 -13.04
CA GLU A 33 6.45 -0.75 -11.76
C GLU A 33 7.05 -1.57 -10.59
N ASP A 34 8.07 -2.41 -10.87
CA ASP A 34 8.77 -3.20 -9.86
C ASP A 34 9.82 -2.35 -9.14
N LEU A 35 9.54 -2.00 -7.88
CA LEU A 35 10.39 -1.16 -7.06
C LEU A 35 11.75 -1.78 -6.70
N SER A 36 11.93 -3.09 -6.89
CA SER A 36 13.24 -3.75 -6.74
C SER A 36 14.16 -3.55 -7.95
N LEU A 37 13.58 -3.14 -9.09
CA LEU A 37 14.29 -2.90 -10.36
C LEU A 37 14.26 -1.43 -10.76
N TRP A 38 13.31 -0.67 -10.23
CA TRP A 38 13.09 0.74 -10.51
C TRP A 38 14.18 1.62 -9.90
N ARG A 39 14.61 2.62 -10.65
CA ARG A 39 15.46 3.71 -10.16
C ARG A 39 15.00 5.01 -10.82
N SER A 40 14.80 6.05 -10.02
CA SER A 40 14.47 7.39 -10.51
C SER A 40 15.71 8.10 -11.02
N ASP A 41 15.65 8.66 -12.22
CA ASP A 41 16.72 9.46 -12.80
C ASP A 41 16.73 10.89 -12.22
N LYS A 42 15.56 11.43 -11.85
CA LYS A 42 15.46 12.79 -11.29
C LYS A 42 15.90 12.88 -9.84
N THR A 43 15.71 11.82 -9.06
CA THR A 43 15.99 11.82 -7.61
C THR A 43 17.06 10.84 -7.17
N SER A 44 17.52 9.97 -8.08
CA SER A 44 18.41 8.85 -7.75
C SER A 44 17.88 7.90 -6.68
N ARG A 45 16.57 7.93 -6.38
CA ARG A 45 15.92 6.97 -5.48
C ARG A 45 15.79 5.61 -6.15
N GLY A 46 15.92 4.57 -5.33
CA GLY A 46 15.82 3.19 -5.79
C GLY A 46 17.12 2.67 -6.42
N PRO A 47 17.21 1.36 -6.69
CA PRO A 47 16.20 0.33 -6.37
C PRO A 47 15.97 0.15 -4.87
N LEU A 48 14.76 -0.27 -4.51
CA LEU A 48 14.43 -0.54 -3.12
C LEU A 48 14.91 -1.95 -2.75
N GLU A 49 15.56 -2.05 -1.60
CA GLU A 49 16.05 -3.31 -1.03
C GLU A 49 15.27 -3.70 0.24
N ARG A 50 15.45 -4.94 0.70
CA ARG A 50 14.86 -5.36 1.97
C ARG A 50 15.36 -4.44 3.09
N GLY A 51 14.43 -3.88 3.87
CA GLY A 51 14.77 -2.90 4.91
C GLY A 51 14.91 -1.46 4.40
N TRP A 52 14.47 -1.16 3.17
CA TRP A 52 14.54 0.19 2.57
C TRP A 52 14.03 1.34 3.47
N ARG A 53 13.15 1.05 4.43
CA ARG A 53 12.62 2.06 5.35
C ARG A 53 13.68 2.69 6.24
N ASP A 54 14.78 2.00 6.51
CA ASP A 54 15.84 2.49 7.42
C ASP A 54 16.91 3.32 6.68
N GLY A 55 16.95 3.24 5.35
CA GLY A 55 18.03 3.80 4.52
C GLY A 55 17.62 4.88 3.53
N HIS A 56 16.37 5.34 3.54
CA HIS A 56 15.85 6.31 2.57
C HIS A 56 15.29 7.55 3.27
N GLU A 57 15.55 8.73 2.71
CA GLU A 57 14.97 10.00 3.17
C GLU A 57 14.62 10.95 2.00
N PRO A 58 13.58 11.79 2.13
CA PRO A 58 12.48 11.67 3.10
C PRO A 58 11.62 10.40 2.89
N ILE A 59 11.01 9.95 3.99
CA ILE A 59 9.94 8.93 4.05
C ILE A 59 8.70 9.55 4.68
N MET A 60 7.53 9.10 4.23
CA MET A 60 6.25 9.41 4.84
C MET A 60 5.43 8.13 5.04
N CYS A 61 4.41 8.20 5.90
CA CYS A 61 3.43 7.15 6.08
C CYS A 61 2.03 7.74 5.87
N SER A 62 1.20 7.05 5.07
CA SER A 62 -0.22 7.39 4.97
C SER A 62 -1.04 6.41 5.79
N TYR A 63 -1.84 6.94 6.71
CA TYR A 63 -2.78 6.16 7.51
C TYR A 63 -4.16 6.22 6.85
N LYS A 64 -4.63 5.07 6.35
CA LYS A 64 -5.94 4.97 5.67
C LYS A 64 -6.85 4.07 6.49
N ARG A 65 -7.81 4.68 7.18
CA ARG A 65 -8.85 3.94 7.88
C ARG A 65 -9.96 3.60 6.92
N VAL A 66 -10.31 2.32 6.88
CA VAL A 66 -11.32 1.76 5.98
C VAL A 66 -12.44 1.19 6.83
N TRP A 67 -13.67 1.55 6.50
CA TRP A 67 -14.88 0.99 7.10
C TRP A 67 -15.80 0.49 5.99
N CYS A 68 -16.38 -0.69 6.18
CA CYS A 68 -17.31 -1.32 5.26
C CYS A 68 -18.46 -1.93 6.07
N SER A 69 -19.69 -1.82 5.56
CA SER A 69 -20.86 -2.53 6.08
C SER A 69 -21.60 -3.18 4.92
N PHE A 70 -22.00 -4.44 5.12
CA PHE A 70 -22.82 -5.19 4.17
C PHE A 70 -23.88 -6.03 4.89
N GLU A 71 -25.08 -5.49 5.02
CA GLU A 71 -26.15 -6.05 5.84
C GLU A 71 -27.04 -7.05 5.06
N VAL A 72 -26.44 -8.16 4.62
CA VAL A 72 -27.17 -9.25 3.95
C VAL A 72 -26.96 -10.56 4.71
N PHE A 73 -28.07 -11.15 5.17
CA PHE A 73 -28.06 -12.42 5.89
C PHE A 73 -27.34 -13.52 5.09
N GLY A 74 -26.44 -14.23 5.76
CA GLY A 74 -25.63 -15.29 5.15
C GLY A 74 -24.45 -14.81 4.29
N PHE A 75 -24.31 -13.50 4.02
CA PHE A 75 -23.25 -12.97 3.16
C PHE A 75 -22.38 -11.87 3.78
N GLN A 76 -22.83 -11.24 4.88
CA GLN A 76 -22.13 -10.13 5.55
C GLN A 76 -20.61 -10.33 5.67
N SER A 77 -20.16 -11.27 6.50
CA SER A 77 -18.73 -11.43 6.81
C SER A 77 -17.88 -11.75 5.59
N ARG A 78 -18.41 -12.54 4.65
CA ARG A 78 -17.70 -12.92 3.43
C ARG A 78 -17.53 -11.71 2.51
N THR A 79 -18.57 -10.91 2.35
CA THR A 79 -18.53 -9.73 1.47
C THR A 79 -17.69 -8.61 2.07
N GLU A 80 -17.83 -8.30 3.36
CA GLU A 80 -17.00 -7.28 4.03
C GLU A 80 -15.51 -7.67 3.98
N GLY A 81 -15.19 -8.93 4.29
CA GLY A 81 -13.82 -9.44 4.18
C GLY A 81 -13.28 -9.36 2.75
N PHE A 82 -14.12 -9.64 1.74
CA PHE A 82 -13.75 -9.46 0.34
C PHE A 82 -13.46 -7.99 0.00
N VAL A 83 -14.30 -7.05 0.44
CA VAL A 83 -14.08 -5.62 0.21
C VAL A 83 -12.77 -5.15 0.83
N HIS A 84 -12.50 -5.49 2.10
CA HIS A 84 -11.25 -5.14 2.76
C HIS A 84 -10.01 -5.69 2.04
N LYS A 85 -10.08 -6.94 1.55
CA LYS A 85 -9.00 -7.53 0.75
C LYS A 85 -8.77 -6.74 -0.54
N ASN A 86 -9.81 -6.39 -1.29
CA ASN A 86 -9.67 -5.63 -2.53
C ASN A 86 -9.13 -4.22 -2.27
N ILE A 87 -9.56 -3.55 -1.19
CA ILE A 87 -9.03 -2.24 -0.82
C ILE A 87 -7.54 -2.34 -0.49
N ARG A 88 -7.11 -3.38 0.25
CA ARG A 88 -5.69 -3.64 0.49
C ARG A 88 -4.90 -3.77 -0.81
N ASP A 89 -5.38 -4.58 -1.76
CA ASP A 89 -4.71 -4.80 -3.04
C ASP A 89 -4.62 -3.51 -3.87
N VAL A 90 -5.71 -2.75 -3.95
CA VAL A 90 -5.74 -1.44 -4.66
C VAL A 90 -4.76 -0.46 -4.05
N LEU A 91 -4.73 -0.35 -2.71
CA LEU A 91 -3.80 0.54 -2.03
C LEU A 91 -2.36 0.12 -2.29
N LEU A 92 -2.03 -1.17 -2.22
CA LEU A 92 -0.68 -1.64 -2.45
C LEU A 92 -0.21 -1.33 -3.89
N VAL A 93 -1.02 -1.69 -4.89
CA VAL A 93 -0.70 -1.44 -6.31
C VAL A 93 -0.56 0.05 -6.59
N ALA A 94 -1.51 0.87 -6.11
CA ALA A 94 -1.48 2.31 -6.35
C ALA A 94 -0.25 3.00 -5.75
N HIS A 95 0.22 2.59 -4.56
CA HIS A 95 1.43 3.19 -3.98
C HIS A 95 2.71 2.71 -4.67
N ARG A 96 2.75 1.47 -5.18
CA ARG A 96 3.86 1.01 -6.05
C ARG A 96 3.96 1.87 -7.29
N GLN A 97 2.83 2.09 -7.96
CA GLN A 97 2.74 2.93 -9.16
C GLN A 97 3.12 4.38 -8.87
N ALA A 98 2.63 4.96 -7.78
CA ALA A 98 2.96 6.33 -7.40
C ALA A 98 4.49 6.53 -7.24
N VAL A 99 5.20 5.55 -6.69
CA VAL A 99 6.67 5.59 -6.58
C VAL A 99 7.34 5.33 -7.93
N ALA A 100 6.90 4.31 -8.67
CA ALA A 100 7.49 3.97 -9.96
C ALA A 100 7.39 5.13 -10.97
N TRP A 101 6.30 5.91 -10.91
CA TRP A 101 6.05 7.07 -11.77
C TRP A 101 6.63 8.37 -11.20
N LEU A 102 7.50 8.31 -10.19
CA LEU A 102 8.11 9.50 -9.57
C LEU A 102 8.64 10.48 -10.62
N ASP A 103 9.37 10.00 -11.61
CA ASP A 103 9.98 10.87 -12.62
C ASP A 103 8.96 11.55 -13.55
N GLU A 104 7.74 11.02 -13.65
CA GLU A 104 6.67 11.59 -14.46
C GLU A 104 6.02 12.80 -13.78
N TRP A 105 5.89 12.76 -12.46
CA TRP A 105 5.20 13.82 -11.70
C TRP A 105 6.14 14.70 -10.87
N HIS A 106 7.36 14.26 -10.58
CA HIS A 106 8.37 15.03 -9.87
C HIS A 106 9.09 15.98 -10.84
N GLY A 107 9.19 17.26 -10.47
CA GLY A 107 9.75 18.33 -11.30
C GLY A 107 11.25 18.21 -11.49
#